data_AF-A0A9W6TUP7-F1
#
_entry.id   AF-A0A9W6TUP7-F1
#
_cell.length_a   1.000
_cell.length_b   1.000
_cell.length_c   1.000
_cell.angle_alpha   90.00
_cell.angle_beta   90.00
_cell.angle_gamma   90.00
#
_symmetry.space_group_name_H-M   'P 1'
#
loop_
_entity.id
_entity.type
_entity.pdbx_description
1 polymer ?
#
loop_
_entity_poly.entity_id
_entity_poly.type
_entity_poly.pdbx_seq_one_letter_code
_entity_poly.pdbx_strand_id
1 'polypeptide(L)'
;MPSQSPPKRHTPEERRRVLDAYASGDDWRAVARHNGLLGLQRMLIFHTPHAAGIGTGRLQLAAIADHCIAPLLYTVNLVRVEPTTCNSEANKEKRKTFAEALIKHNDQGDLVVYFDETNYNLYTKRTRSRAKKGKRAVDKLPPSKGANLPIQCAFSSAFGVVAYGTHRGSIKMQSNADFVEALYKEIKQSDVYHDEFLEHDDLVLLRLGPHSPMCNPIENCFSALKAHIKEYMALMRDEMNDPVLINNGEPISKTEARMQLLERAAHVCMPRITQRMVQKMELHASKFVNAAVRMEDMVYGA
;
A
#
# COMPACT_ATOMS: atom_id res chain seq x y z
N MET A 1 -7.80 -40.67 7.82
CA MET A 1 -7.91 -39.21 7.63
C MET A 1 -8.66 -38.95 6.32
N PRO A 2 -9.77 -38.19 6.34
CA PRO A 2 -10.47 -37.82 5.11
C PRO A 2 -9.66 -36.81 4.28
N SER A 3 -9.66 -36.95 2.96
CA SER A 3 -9.03 -36.01 2.05
C SER A 3 -9.80 -34.68 2.03
N GLN A 4 -9.12 -33.55 2.19
CA GLN A 4 -9.72 -32.23 1.97
C GLN A 4 -9.60 -31.85 0.50
N SER A 5 -10.73 -31.52 -0.11
CA SER A 5 -10.89 -31.21 -1.54
C SER A 5 -10.33 -29.83 -1.91
N PRO A 6 -9.99 -29.60 -3.20
CA PRO A 6 -9.45 -28.32 -3.67
C PRO A 6 -10.43 -27.15 -3.46
N PRO A 7 -9.92 -25.91 -3.34
CA PRO A 7 -10.74 -24.73 -3.01
C PRO A 7 -11.87 -24.49 -4.01
N LYS A 8 -13.10 -24.37 -3.48
CA LYS A 8 -14.34 -24.23 -4.23
C LYS A 8 -14.30 -22.98 -5.12
N ARG A 9 -14.38 -23.14 -6.45
CA ARG A 9 -14.56 -22.01 -7.37
C ARG A 9 -16.00 -21.50 -7.29
N HIS A 10 -16.18 -20.22 -6.98
CA HIS A 10 -17.50 -19.61 -6.87
C HIS A 10 -18.26 -19.61 -8.19
N THR A 11 -19.49 -20.12 -8.17
CA THR A 11 -20.31 -20.34 -9.38
C THR A 11 -20.93 -19.03 -9.89
N PRO A 12 -21.43 -18.97 -11.14
CA PRO A 12 -22.13 -17.79 -11.65
C PRO A 12 -23.34 -17.41 -10.79
N GLU A 13 -24.07 -18.38 -10.25
CA GLU A 13 -25.29 -18.19 -9.46
C GLU A 13 -24.99 -17.67 -8.04
N GLU A 14 -23.84 -18.04 -7.45
CA GLU A 14 -23.35 -17.45 -6.20
C GLU A 14 -22.98 -15.97 -6.37
N ARG A 15 -22.53 -15.55 -7.55
CA ARG A 15 -22.23 -14.14 -7.88
C ARG A 15 -23.49 -13.36 -8.23
N ARG A 16 -24.41 -13.99 -8.99
CA ARG A 16 -25.66 -13.38 -9.44
C ARG A 16 -26.52 -12.95 -8.26
N ARG A 17 -26.70 -13.82 -7.26
CA ARG A 17 -27.45 -13.51 -6.02
C ARG A 17 -26.90 -12.32 -5.21
N VAL A 18 -25.59 -12.03 -5.28
CA VAL A 18 -25.00 -10.84 -4.62
C VAL A 18 -25.29 -9.57 -5.42
N LEU A 19 -25.31 -9.66 -6.76
CA LEU A 19 -25.68 -8.55 -7.65
C LEU A 19 -27.19 -8.25 -7.59
N ASP A 20 -28.03 -9.29 -7.53
CA ASP A 20 -29.48 -9.12 -7.45
C ASP A 20 -29.86 -8.46 -6.11
N ALA A 21 -29.28 -8.91 -4.98
CA ALA A 21 -29.45 -8.28 -3.65
C ALA A 21 -28.93 -6.83 -3.58
N TYR A 22 -27.86 -6.51 -4.33
CA TYR A 22 -27.37 -5.13 -4.47
C TYR A 22 -28.34 -4.26 -5.29
N ALA A 23 -29.03 -4.84 -6.28
CA ALA A 23 -29.98 -4.14 -7.14
C ALA A 23 -31.36 -3.92 -6.48
N SER A 24 -31.77 -4.78 -5.55
CA SER A 24 -32.98 -4.60 -4.72
C SER A 24 -32.78 -3.67 -3.53
N GLY A 25 -31.53 -3.41 -3.11
CA GLY A 25 -31.20 -2.57 -1.96
C GLY A 25 -31.05 -3.31 -0.62
N ASP A 26 -31.02 -4.64 -0.64
CA ASP A 26 -30.84 -5.50 0.54
C ASP A 26 -29.39 -5.51 1.06
N ASP A 27 -29.14 -6.11 2.25
CA ASP A 27 -27.77 -6.32 2.74
C ASP A 27 -27.02 -7.42 1.97
N TRP A 28 -26.60 -7.06 0.76
CA TRP A 28 -25.68 -7.82 -0.07
C TRP A 28 -24.34 -8.14 0.63
N ARG A 29 -23.98 -7.45 1.73
CA ARG A 29 -22.75 -7.74 2.52
C ARG A 29 -22.97 -8.89 3.51
N ALA A 30 -24.20 -9.19 3.92
CA ALA A 30 -24.53 -10.46 4.56
C ALA A 30 -24.47 -11.60 3.53
N VAL A 31 -25.07 -11.42 2.35
CA VAL A 31 -25.03 -12.42 1.26
C VAL A 31 -23.59 -12.70 0.80
N ALA A 32 -22.76 -11.67 0.63
CA ALA A 32 -21.35 -11.80 0.27
C ALA A 32 -20.49 -12.44 1.38
N ARG A 33 -20.85 -12.28 2.65
CA ARG A 33 -20.24 -13.04 3.77
C ARG A 33 -20.60 -14.52 3.70
N HIS A 34 -21.88 -14.84 3.50
CA HIS A 34 -22.35 -16.22 3.38
C HIS A 34 -21.75 -16.95 2.16
N ASN A 35 -21.46 -16.21 1.08
CA ASN A 35 -20.79 -16.72 -0.12
C ASN A 35 -19.25 -16.62 -0.08
N GLY A 36 -18.64 -16.02 0.95
CA GLY A 36 -17.18 -15.98 1.17
C GLY A 36 -16.37 -14.99 0.31
N LEU A 37 -16.97 -13.90 -0.17
CA LEU A 37 -16.47 -13.10 -1.31
C LEU A 37 -15.73 -11.78 -0.97
N LEU A 38 -15.19 -11.59 0.25
CA LEU A 38 -14.69 -10.27 0.69
C LEU A 38 -13.19 -10.19 1.04
N GLY A 39 -12.47 -9.33 0.31
CA GLY A 39 -11.13 -8.85 0.62
C GLY A 39 -10.80 -7.55 -0.14
N LEU A 40 -9.89 -6.73 0.42
CA LEU A 40 -9.25 -5.47 -0.06
C LEU A 40 -9.43 -4.25 0.88
N GLN A 41 -8.31 -3.49 0.94
CA GLN A 41 -8.00 -2.09 1.30
C GLN A 41 -9.06 -1.22 2.04
N ARG A 42 -8.60 -0.48 3.07
CA ARG A 42 -9.45 0.26 4.04
C ARG A 42 -8.73 1.49 4.64
N MET A 43 -9.43 2.59 4.88
CA MET A 43 -8.89 3.82 5.50
C MET A 43 -9.79 4.27 6.66
N LEU A 44 -9.22 4.77 7.76
CA LEU A 44 -9.94 5.12 9.01
C LEU A 44 -9.77 6.60 9.35
N ILE A 45 -10.78 7.23 9.99
CA ILE A 45 -10.87 8.71 10.13
C ILE A 45 -11.63 9.12 11.44
N PHE A 46 -11.22 10.22 12.14
CA PHE A 46 -11.85 10.81 13.36
C PHE A 46 -11.73 12.36 13.55
N HIS A 47 -12.82 13.17 13.54
CA HIS A 47 -12.96 14.67 13.62
C HIS A 47 -12.11 15.57 14.59
N THR A 48 -11.58 16.74 14.11
CA THR A 48 -11.56 18.13 14.74
C THR A 48 -10.78 19.26 13.95
N PRO A 49 -11.30 20.51 13.68
CA PRO A 49 -11.00 21.32 12.43
C PRO A 49 -10.03 22.55 12.37
N HIS A 50 -9.58 22.87 11.11
CA HIS A 50 -9.09 24.17 10.50
C HIS A 50 -7.65 24.71 10.81
N ALA A 51 -6.94 25.56 10.01
CA ALA A 51 -7.25 26.49 8.89
C ALA A 51 -6.13 26.63 7.78
N ALA A 52 -6.28 27.52 6.76
CA ALA A 52 -5.77 27.27 5.37
C ALA A 52 -5.06 28.41 4.54
N GLY A 53 -4.55 28.07 3.33
CA GLY A 53 -4.24 28.98 2.18
C GLY A 53 -2.90 28.75 1.40
N ILE A 54 -2.57 29.27 0.18
CA ILE A 54 -3.31 29.78 -1.02
C ILE A 54 -2.39 29.73 -2.32
N GLY A 55 -2.87 29.23 -3.48
CA GLY A 55 -2.49 29.64 -4.89
C GLY A 55 -1.12 29.26 -5.52
N THR A 56 -0.84 29.36 -6.84
CA THR A 56 -1.60 29.37 -8.15
C THR A 56 -0.64 29.07 -9.35
N GLY A 57 -1.11 28.69 -10.56
CA GLY A 57 -0.29 28.67 -11.83
C GLY A 57 -0.62 27.61 -12.93
N ARG A 58 -0.48 27.95 -14.23
CA ARG A 58 -0.83 27.17 -15.48
C ARG A 58 -0.05 27.75 -16.72
N LEU A 59 0.08 27.22 -17.96
CA LEU A 59 -0.36 26.00 -18.71
C LEU A 59 0.44 25.85 -20.06
N GLN A 60 0.83 24.63 -20.52
CA GLN A 60 1.14 24.20 -21.94
C GLN A 60 2.25 24.98 -22.73
N LEU A 61 2.84 24.61 -23.90
CA LEU A 61 2.98 23.46 -24.86
C LEU A 61 4.31 23.72 -25.67
N ALA A 62 4.90 22.98 -26.63
CA ALA A 62 4.65 21.73 -27.41
C ALA A 62 5.98 20.96 -27.68
N ALA A 63 6.25 20.39 -28.88
CA ALA A 63 7.39 19.47 -29.14
C ALA A 63 8.05 19.53 -30.56
N ILE A 64 9.40 19.38 -30.62
CA ILE A 64 10.23 19.03 -31.81
C ILE A 64 11.56 18.35 -31.32
N ALA A 65 11.83 17.05 -31.53
CA ALA A 65 13.10 16.42 -31.06
C ALA A 65 13.61 15.08 -31.68
N ASP A 66 12.91 14.42 -32.61
CA ASP A 66 12.90 12.93 -32.65
C ASP A 66 13.99 12.17 -33.44
N HIS A 67 15.11 12.78 -33.86
CA HIS A 67 16.19 12.01 -34.53
C HIS A 67 17.66 12.29 -34.16
N CYS A 68 17.99 13.44 -33.57
CA CYS A 68 19.37 13.75 -33.18
C CYS A 68 19.63 13.67 -31.67
N ILE A 69 18.58 13.52 -30.84
CA ILE A 69 18.67 13.70 -29.39
C ILE A 69 18.20 12.48 -28.60
N ALA A 70 17.89 11.35 -29.28
CA ALA A 70 17.31 10.15 -28.66
C ALA A 70 18.06 9.65 -27.40
N PRO A 71 19.41 9.52 -27.38
CA PRO A 71 20.14 9.03 -26.21
C PRO A 71 20.33 10.08 -25.08
N LEU A 72 19.91 11.33 -25.30
CA LEU A 72 20.13 12.47 -24.39
C LEU A 72 18.83 13.05 -23.83
N LEU A 73 17.71 12.96 -24.56
CA LEU A 73 16.38 13.37 -24.08
C LEU A 73 15.50 12.19 -23.62
N TYR A 74 15.61 11.02 -24.26
CA TYR A 74 14.70 9.92 -24.01
C TYR A 74 15.35 8.82 -23.17
N THR A 75 14.90 8.68 -21.91
CA THR A 75 15.21 7.49 -21.12
C THR A 75 14.37 6.32 -21.62
N VAL A 76 15.01 5.19 -21.94
CA VAL A 76 14.31 3.93 -22.24
C VAL A 76 13.63 3.44 -20.96
N ASN A 77 12.37 3.83 -20.80
CA ASN A 77 11.52 3.45 -19.67
C ASN A 77 10.86 2.09 -19.91
N LEU A 78 10.49 1.40 -18.82
CA LEU A 78 9.69 0.18 -18.92
C LEU A 78 8.27 0.54 -19.36
N VAL A 79 7.75 -0.15 -20.37
CA VAL A 79 6.38 0.03 -20.86
C VAL A 79 5.40 -0.30 -19.72
N ARG A 80 4.57 0.66 -19.35
CA ARG A 80 3.51 0.49 -18.35
C ARG A 80 2.22 0.02 -19.04
N VAL A 81 1.55 -0.96 -18.46
CA VAL A 81 0.16 -1.27 -18.80
C VAL A 81 -0.75 -0.41 -17.91
N GLU A 82 -1.47 0.53 -18.51
CA GLU A 82 -2.58 1.22 -17.86
C GLU A 82 -3.91 0.58 -18.31
N PRO A 83 -4.80 0.17 -17.39
CA PRO A 83 -6.11 -0.34 -17.77
C PRO A 83 -6.93 0.73 -18.48
N THR A 84 -7.56 0.40 -19.61
CA THR A 84 -8.48 1.29 -20.34
C THR A 84 -9.66 1.76 -19.47
N THR A 85 -9.97 1.03 -18.41
CA THR A 85 -10.96 1.37 -17.38
C THR A 85 -10.48 2.39 -16.34
N CYS A 86 -9.22 2.81 -16.33
CA CYS A 86 -8.65 3.67 -15.27
C CYS A 86 -9.40 5.00 -15.12
N ASN A 87 -9.70 5.65 -16.25
CA ASN A 87 -10.38 6.94 -16.31
C ASN A 87 -11.75 6.82 -16.97
N SER A 88 -12.43 5.68 -16.81
CA SER A 88 -13.86 5.62 -17.12
C SER A 88 -14.67 6.48 -16.15
N GLU A 89 -15.74 7.11 -16.62
CA GLU A 89 -16.56 8.02 -15.79
C GLU A 89 -17.07 7.35 -14.51
N ALA A 90 -17.45 6.07 -14.58
CA ALA A 90 -17.87 5.28 -13.40
C ALA A 90 -16.75 4.98 -12.39
N ASN A 91 -15.48 5.22 -12.73
CA ASN A 91 -14.35 5.15 -11.82
C ASN A 91 -13.87 6.54 -11.40
N LYS A 92 -13.97 7.56 -12.28
CA LYS A 92 -13.81 8.98 -11.89
C LYS A 92 -14.78 9.38 -10.80
N GLU A 93 -16.07 9.08 -10.96
CA GLU A 93 -17.09 9.44 -9.96
C GLU A 93 -16.80 8.78 -8.60
N LYS A 94 -16.45 7.49 -8.57
CA LYS A 94 -16.03 6.81 -7.31
C LYS A 94 -14.78 7.43 -6.68
N ARG A 95 -13.82 7.87 -7.51
CA ARG A 95 -12.60 8.55 -7.07
C ARG A 95 -12.93 9.95 -6.52
N LYS A 96 -13.86 10.66 -7.15
CA LYS A 96 -14.43 11.94 -6.71
C LYS A 96 -15.16 11.80 -5.37
N THR A 97 -16.11 10.87 -5.23
CA THR A 97 -16.82 10.64 -3.96
C THR A 97 -15.87 10.32 -2.81
N PHE A 98 -14.82 9.53 -3.06
CA PHE A 98 -13.75 9.30 -2.07
C PHE A 98 -12.98 10.59 -1.73
N ALA A 99 -12.62 11.39 -2.74
CA ALA A 99 -11.85 12.61 -2.57
C ALA A 99 -12.63 13.73 -1.87
N GLU A 100 -13.92 13.89 -2.20
CA GLU A 100 -14.84 14.83 -1.56
C GLU A 100 -15.07 14.44 -0.08
N ALA A 101 -15.23 13.14 0.21
CA ALA A 101 -15.31 12.66 1.58
C ALA A 101 -14.00 12.92 2.35
N LEU A 102 -12.84 12.57 1.79
CA LEU A 102 -11.52 12.82 2.41
C LEU A 102 -11.27 14.31 2.64
N ILE A 103 -11.60 15.19 1.68
CA ILE A 103 -11.46 16.64 1.85
C ILE A 103 -12.41 17.14 2.94
N LYS A 104 -13.68 16.70 2.95
CA LYS A 104 -14.63 17.08 4.00
C LYS A 104 -14.10 16.72 5.39
N HIS A 105 -13.57 15.50 5.56
CA HIS A 105 -12.94 15.07 6.80
C HIS A 105 -11.66 15.89 7.12
N ASN A 106 -10.81 16.20 6.14
CA ASN A 106 -9.64 17.04 6.38
C ASN A 106 -10.00 18.51 6.74
N ASP A 107 -11.07 19.08 6.17
CA ASP A 107 -11.58 20.41 6.51
C ASP A 107 -12.22 20.43 7.90
N GLN A 108 -12.87 19.31 8.25
CA GLN A 108 -13.33 18.97 9.59
C GLN A 108 -12.16 18.54 10.52
N GLY A 109 -10.93 18.52 10.00
CA GLY A 109 -9.64 18.26 10.66
C GLY A 109 -9.47 16.88 11.27
N ASP A 110 -10.20 15.89 10.76
CA ASP A 110 -10.14 14.53 11.24
C ASP A 110 -8.73 13.91 11.21
N LEU A 111 -8.38 13.14 12.25
CA LEU A 111 -7.26 12.20 12.25
C LEU A 111 -7.47 11.14 11.17
N VAL A 112 -6.79 11.25 10.03
CA VAL A 112 -6.78 10.22 8.99
C VAL A 112 -5.67 9.19 9.24
N VAL A 113 -6.04 7.92 9.13
CA VAL A 113 -5.12 6.77 9.21
C VAL A 113 -5.25 5.90 7.96
N TYR A 114 -4.16 5.84 7.20
CA TYR A 114 -4.02 5.08 5.97
C TYR A 114 -3.59 3.65 6.29
N PHE A 115 -4.39 2.64 5.94
CA PHE A 115 -4.08 1.23 6.18
C PHE A 115 -4.09 0.41 4.88
N ASP A 116 -3.08 -0.43 4.69
CA ASP A 116 -2.95 -1.26 3.48
C ASP A 116 -1.96 -2.43 3.66
N GLU A 117 -1.88 -3.32 2.67
CA GLU A 117 -0.90 -4.41 2.58
C GLU A 117 0.13 -4.17 1.47
N THR A 118 1.40 -4.49 1.70
CA THR A 118 2.41 -4.57 0.64
C THR A 118 3.29 -5.80 0.77
N ASN A 119 3.68 -6.41 -0.35
CA ASN A 119 4.53 -7.60 -0.37
C ASN A 119 5.93 -7.37 -0.98
N TYR A 120 6.90 -8.16 -0.53
CA TYR A 120 8.30 -8.22 -1.01
C TYR A 120 8.88 -9.64 -0.82
N ASN A 121 10.10 -9.88 -1.28
CA ASN A 121 10.77 -11.20 -1.25
C ASN A 121 12.31 -11.06 -1.38
N LEU A 122 13.04 -12.16 -1.37
CA LEU A 122 14.53 -12.18 -1.41
C LEU A 122 15.15 -11.58 -2.68
N TYR A 123 14.41 -11.49 -3.78
CA TYR A 123 14.88 -10.89 -5.04
C TYR A 123 14.67 -9.36 -5.09
N THR A 124 14.31 -8.76 -3.96
CA THR A 124 14.15 -7.31 -3.76
C THR A 124 15.51 -6.61 -3.79
N LYS A 125 16.07 -6.43 -4.99
CA LYS A 125 17.38 -5.80 -5.23
C LYS A 125 17.30 -4.35 -5.70
N ARG A 126 18.45 -3.66 -5.72
CA ARG A 126 18.60 -2.35 -6.39
C ARG A 126 18.59 -2.54 -7.92
N THR A 127 17.85 -1.70 -8.64
CA THR A 127 17.70 -1.75 -10.11
C THR A 127 18.97 -1.31 -10.86
N ARG A 128 19.83 -0.51 -10.23
CA ARG A 128 21.06 0.04 -10.81
C ARG A 128 22.23 -0.21 -9.85
N SER A 129 23.39 -0.58 -10.40
CA SER A 129 24.64 -0.86 -9.67
C SER A 129 25.84 -0.47 -10.55
N ARG A 130 27.05 -0.38 -9.97
CA ARG A 130 28.27 0.08 -10.67
C ARG A 130 29.27 -1.08 -10.81
N ALA A 131 30.02 -1.09 -11.91
CA ALA A 131 31.14 -2.00 -12.17
C ALA A 131 32.27 -1.29 -12.92
N LYS A 132 33.47 -1.87 -12.94
CA LYS A 132 34.60 -1.36 -13.74
C LYS A 132 34.26 -1.46 -15.24
N LYS A 133 34.70 -0.49 -16.06
CA LYS A 133 34.48 -0.46 -17.52
C LYS A 133 34.88 -1.81 -18.14
N GLY A 134 34.02 -2.35 -19.01
CA GLY A 134 34.20 -3.68 -19.62
C GLY A 134 33.73 -4.88 -18.76
N LYS A 135 33.32 -4.69 -17.49
CA LYS A 135 32.73 -5.74 -16.66
C LYS A 135 31.24 -5.48 -16.41
N ARG A 136 30.43 -6.54 -16.42
CA ARG A 136 29.02 -6.48 -15.98
C ARG A 136 28.97 -6.30 -14.46
N ALA A 137 28.01 -5.51 -13.97
CA ALA A 137 27.65 -5.54 -12.56
C ALA A 137 26.81 -6.80 -12.29
N VAL A 138 27.18 -7.58 -11.28
CA VAL A 138 26.55 -8.85 -10.95
C VAL A 138 26.14 -8.83 -9.48
N ASP A 139 24.90 -9.20 -9.22
CA ASP A 139 24.31 -9.33 -7.89
C ASP A 139 24.06 -10.81 -7.59
N LYS A 140 24.69 -11.33 -6.52
CA LYS A 140 24.65 -12.75 -6.16
C LYS A 140 23.45 -13.03 -5.25
N LEU A 141 22.29 -13.23 -5.86
CA LEU A 141 21.07 -13.70 -5.18
C LEU A 141 21.10 -15.22 -4.92
N PRO A 142 20.22 -15.76 -4.05
CA PRO A 142 19.99 -17.21 -3.98
C PRO A 142 19.35 -17.70 -5.29
N PRO A 143 19.40 -19.01 -5.60
CA PRO A 143 18.86 -19.55 -6.86
C PRO A 143 17.32 -19.58 -6.93
N SER A 144 16.62 -19.35 -5.81
CA SER A 144 15.16 -19.30 -5.75
C SER A 144 14.67 -17.99 -5.11
N LYS A 145 13.56 -17.47 -5.63
CA LYS A 145 12.92 -16.21 -5.20
C LYS A 145 12.50 -16.20 -3.71
N GLY A 146 12.27 -17.38 -3.14
CA GLY A 146 11.59 -17.56 -1.86
C GLY A 146 10.10 -17.25 -1.95
N ALA A 147 9.42 -17.34 -0.80
CA ALA A 147 8.06 -16.83 -0.66
C ALA A 147 8.05 -15.29 -0.73
N ASN A 148 6.87 -14.71 -1.00
CA ASN A 148 6.62 -13.32 -0.67
C ASN A 148 6.29 -13.22 0.83
N LEU A 149 6.76 -12.15 1.47
CA LEU A 149 6.31 -11.72 2.79
C LEU A 149 5.42 -10.47 2.63
N PRO A 150 4.10 -10.59 2.89
CA PRO A 150 3.23 -9.46 3.19
C PRO A 150 3.63 -8.71 4.46
N ILE A 151 3.53 -7.38 4.41
CA ILE A 151 3.46 -6.48 5.55
C ILE A 151 2.11 -5.74 5.47
N GLN A 152 1.31 -5.77 6.53
CA GLN A 152 0.26 -4.78 6.76
C GLN A 152 0.85 -3.59 7.50
N CYS A 153 0.49 -2.37 7.10
CA CYS A 153 0.90 -1.14 7.78
C CYS A 153 -0.28 -0.19 7.95
N ALA A 154 -0.24 0.59 9.03
CA ALA A 154 -1.03 1.79 9.24
C ALA A 154 -0.11 3.01 9.43
N PHE A 155 -0.34 4.06 8.65
CA PHE A 155 0.41 5.32 8.72
C PHE A 155 -0.53 6.51 8.88
N SER A 156 -0.06 7.58 9.51
CA SER A 156 -0.78 8.85 9.67
C SER A 156 0.20 10.02 9.80
N SER A 157 -0.18 11.23 9.39
CA SER A 157 0.63 12.45 9.56
C SER A 157 0.81 12.89 11.00
N ALA A 158 -0.08 12.50 11.92
CA ALA A 158 0.08 12.73 13.36
C ALA A 158 1.16 11.81 13.97
N PHE A 159 1.20 10.53 13.58
CA PHE A 159 2.03 9.51 14.24
C PHE A 159 3.30 9.10 13.46
N GLY A 160 3.28 9.20 12.13
CA GLY A 160 4.18 8.44 11.27
C GLY A 160 3.70 7.00 11.10
N VAL A 161 4.33 6.05 11.80
CA VAL A 161 3.88 4.65 11.84
C VAL A 161 3.00 4.47 13.07
N VAL A 162 1.77 4.00 12.86
CA VAL A 162 0.89 3.62 13.96
C VAL A 162 1.14 2.15 14.28
N ALA A 163 0.67 1.25 13.41
CA ALA A 163 0.77 -0.21 13.58
C ALA A 163 1.38 -0.86 12.34
N TYR A 164 2.00 -2.04 12.50
CA TYR A 164 2.36 -2.89 11.37
C TYR A 164 2.49 -4.38 11.76
N GLY A 165 2.31 -5.28 10.79
CA GLY A 165 2.39 -6.73 11.00
C GLY A 165 2.92 -7.47 9.77
N THR A 166 3.79 -8.46 10.00
CA THR A 166 4.35 -9.34 8.95
C THR A 166 3.65 -10.69 8.95
N HIS A 167 3.18 -11.17 7.80
CA HIS A 167 2.34 -12.37 7.72
C HIS A 167 2.96 -13.49 6.87
N ARG A 168 3.17 -14.66 7.46
CA ARG A 168 3.71 -15.85 6.75
C ARG A 168 2.65 -16.50 5.88
N GLY A 169 2.46 -15.97 4.66
CA GLY A 169 1.50 -16.45 3.67
C GLY A 169 0.39 -15.43 3.36
N SER A 170 -0.67 -15.87 2.69
CA SER A 170 -1.81 -15.00 2.34
C SER A 170 -2.58 -14.55 3.58
N ILE A 171 -2.84 -13.25 3.67
CA ILE A 171 -3.61 -12.66 4.77
C ILE A 171 -5.09 -13.09 4.66
N LYS A 172 -5.68 -13.48 5.79
CA LYS A 172 -7.09 -13.88 5.89
C LYS A 172 -7.96 -12.69 6.30
N MET A 173 -9.23 -12.72 5.90
CA MET A 173 -10.20 -11.66 6.23
C MET A 173 -10.32 -11.41 7.74
N GLN A 174 -10.25 -12.47 8.57
CA GLN A 174 -10.25 -12.35 10.02
C GLN A 174 -9.01 -11.58 10.53
N SER A 175 -7.80 -11.99 10.14
CA SER A 175 -6.56 -11.31 10.54
C SER A 175 -6.52 -9.83 10.15
N ASN A 176 -7.17 -9.44 9.04
CA ASN A 176 -7.35 -8.03 8.67
C ASN A 176 -8.38 -7.32 9.56
N ALA A 177 -9.41 -7.99 10.07
CA ALA A 177 -10.33 -7.42 11.05
C ALA A 177 -9.63 -7.26 12.41
N ASP A 178 -8.94 -8.30 12.87
CA ASP A 178 -8.16 -8.32 14.11
C ASP A 178 -7.12 -7.17 14.14
N PHE A 179 -6.41 -6.95 13.02
CA PHE A 179 -5.47 -5.83 12.87
C PHE A 179 -6.16 -4.46 12.97
N VAL A 180 -7.33 -4.29 12.33
CA VAL A 180 -8.07 -3.01 12.36
C VAL A 180 -8.64 -2.73 13.77
N GLU A 181 -9.03 -3.77 14.51
CA GLU A 181 -9.47 -3.64 15.89
C GLU A 181 -8.31 -3.32 16.85
N ALA A 182 -7.14 -3.93 16.64
CA ALA A 182 -5.92 -3.60 17.38
C ALA A 182 -5.48 -2.15 17.11
N LEU A 183 -5.45 -1.74 15.85
CA LEU A 183 -5.13 -0.37 15.42
C LEU A 183 -6.06 0.67 16.07
N TYR A 184 -7.37 0.41 16.13
CA TYR A 184 -8.32 1.30 16.79
C TYR A 184 -8.01 1.48 18.28
N LYS A 185 -7.67 0.38 18.98
CA LYS A 185 -7.31 0.40 20.41
C LYS A 185 -5.98 1.13 20.65
N GLU A 186 -5.00 0.91 19.78
CA GLU A 186 -3.68 1.56 19.85
C GLU A 186 -3.79 3.08 19.66
N ILE A 187 -4.65 3.54 18.72
CA ILE A 187 -4.96 4.97 18.56
C ILE A 187 -5.65 5.52 19.80
N LYS A 188 -6.77 4.91 20.25
CA LYS A 188 -7.52 5.34 21.46
C LYS A 188 -6.77 5.13 22.79
N GLN A 189 -5.53 4.65 22.79
CA GLN A 189 -4.65 4.55 23.95
C GLN A 189 -3.42 5.47 23.86
N SER A 190 -3.30 6.24 22.78
CA SER A 190 -2.13 7.09 22.54
C SER A 190 -2.32 8.50 23.09
N ASP A 191 -1.27 9.03 23.73
CA ASP A 191 -1.27 10.40 24.27
C ASP A 191 -1.64 11.42 23.19
N VAL A 192 -1.13 11.26 21.97
CA VAL A 192 -1.44 12.11 20.80
C VAL A 192 -2.95 12.14 20.49
N TYR A 193 -3.68 11.03 20.65
CA TYR A 193 -5.13 11.03 20.45
C TYR A 193 -5.86 11.77 21.58
N HIS A 194 -5.40 11.64 22.84
CA HIS A 194 -6.01 12.29 24.00
C HIS A 194 -5.66 13.80 24.12
N ASP A 195 -4.49 14.21 23.66
CA ASP A 195 -3.99 15.59 23.73
C ASP A 195 -4.44 16.45 22.52
N GLU A 196 -4.52 15.88 21.32
CA GLU A 196 -4.80 16.63 20.07
C GLU A 196 -6.24 16.46 19.54
N PHE A 197 -7.00 15.44 19.97
CA PHE A 197 -8.33 15.11 19.43
C PHE A 197 -9.40 14.95 20.52
N LEU A 198 -10.66 15.21 20.17
CA LEU A 198 -11.80 14.95 21.06
C LEU A 198 -12.26 13.49 20.94
N GLU A 199 -12.64 12.87 22.06
CA GLU A 199 -13.18 11.50 22.05
C GLU A 199 -14.48 11.43 21.24
N HIS A 200 -14.47 10.60 20.20
CA HIS A 200 -15.64 10.24 19.40
C HIS A 200 -15.71 8.70 19.27
N ASP A 201 -16.90 8.13 19.17
CA ASP A 201 -17.08 6.67 18.98
C ASP A 201 -17.22 6.27 17.49
N ASP A 202 -17.11 7.23 16.59
CA ASP A 202 -17.49 7.12 15.18
C ASP A 202 -16.29 6.75 14.29
N LEU A 203 -16.04 5.46 14.10
CA LEU A 203 -14.98 4.98 13.21
C LEU A 203 -15.42 5.00 11.73
N VAL A 204 -15.07 6.04 10.99
CA VAL A 204 -15.46 6.15 9.57
C VAL A 204 -14.49 5.39 8.66
N LEU A 205 -15.02 4.36 7.96
CA LEU A 205 -14.29 3.57 6.97
C LEU A 205 -14.49 4.15 5.54
N LEU A 206 -13.53 4.95 5.06
CA LEU A 206 -13.48 5.31 3.64
C LEU A 206 -12.83 4.20 2.80
N ARG A 207 -13.33 4.05 1.57
CA ARG A 207 -12.82 3.11 0.57
C ARG A 207 -12.29 3.87 -0.64
N LEU A 208 -11.01 3.67 -0.93
CA LEU A 208 -10.37 4.22 -2.11
C LEU A 208 -11.09 3.76 -3.39
N GLY A 209 -11.29 4.67 -4.35
CA GLY A 209 -11.81 4.33 -5.66
C GLY A 209 -10.90 3.30 -6.38
N PRO A 210 -11.44 2.40 -7.22
CA PRO A 210 -10.61 1.50 -8.01
C PRO A 210 -9.63 2.30 -8.88
N HIS A 211 -8.48 1.72 -9.20
CA HIS A 211 -7.47 2.36 -10.05
C HIS A 211 -7.02 3.76 -9.56
N SER A 212 -6.91 3.96 -8.24
CA SER A 212 -6.61 5.29 -7.65
C SER A 212 -5.47 5.35 -6.61
N PRO A 213 -4.39 4.53 -6.67
CA PRO A 213 -3.35 4.49 -5.63
C PRO A 213 -2.59 5.82 -5.43
N MET A 214 -2.54 6.67 -6.46
CA MET A 214 -1.93 8.02 -6.36
C MET A 214 -2.67 8.95 -5.37
N CYS A 215 -3.93 8.64 -5.04
CA CYS A 215 -4.70 9.36 -4.01
C CYS A 215 -4.47 8.80 -2.60
N ASN A 216 -3.62 7.77 -2.43
CA ASN A 216 -3.35 7.13 -1.14
C ASN A 216 -1.84 7.21 -0.79
N PRO A 217 -1.44 8.02 0.20
CA PRO A 217 -0.03 8.26 0.52
C PRO A 217 0.74 7.01 0.98
N ILE A 218 0.03 5.96 1.44
CA ILE A 218 0.64 4.69 1.86
C ILE A 218 1.49 4.05 0.76
N GLU A 219 1.14 4.22 -0.52
CA GLU A 219 1.87 3.64 -1.66
C GLU A 219 3.26 4.29 -1.83
N ASN A 220 3.38 5.58 -1.46
CA ASN A 220 4.66 6.27 -1.41
C ASN A 220 5.46 5.88 -0.17
N CYS A 221 4.81 5.68 0.98
CA CYS A 221 5.44 5.13 2.19
C CYS A 221 5.96 3.69 1.96
N PHE A 222 5.19 2.83 1.29
CA PHE A 222 5.61 1.50 0.85
C PHE A 222 6.76 1.56 -0.15
N SER A 223 6.77 2.53 -1.06
CA SER A 223 7.87 2.74 -2.00
C SER A 223 9.18 3.12 -1.28
N ALA A 224 9.10 3.96 -0.25
CA ALA A 224 10.23 4.29 0.62
C ALA A 224 10.67 3.11 1.50
N LEU A 225 9.74 2.40 2.13
CA LEU A 225 10.01 1.19 2.93
C LEU A 225 10.70 0.12 2.10
N LYS A 226 10.18 -0.15 0.88
CA LYS A 226 10.80 -1.06 -0.09
C LYS A 226 12.13 -0.56 -0.61
N ALA A 227 12.42 0.74 -0.59
CA ALA A 227 13.76 1.26 -0.85
C ALA A 227 14.70 0.88 0.31
N HIS A 228 14.35 1.21 1.56
CA HIS A 228 15.16 0.88 2.74
C HIS A 228 15.42 -0.63 2.89
N ILE A 229 14.41 -1.47 2.65
CA ILE A 229 14.56 -2.93 2.63
C ILE A 229 15.56 -3.38 1.55
N LYS A 230 15.58 -2.78 0.34
CA LYS A 230 16.61 -3.07 -0.69
C LYS A 230 18.01 -2.66 -0.23
N GLU A 231 18.14 -1.70 0.68
CA GLU A 231 19.43 -1.30 1.25
C GLU A 231 19.89 -2.30 2.31
N TYR A 232 19.01 -2.64 3.26
CA TYR A 232 19.29 -3.62 4.31
C TYR A 232 19.60 -5.01 3.73
N MET A 233 18.79 -5.49 2.77
CA MET A 233 18.99 -6.78 2.10
C MET A 233 20.25 -6.81 1.21
N ALA A 234 20.82 -5.66 0.86
CA ALA A 234 22.12 -5.57 0.18
C ALA A 234 23.31 -5.57 1.17
N LEU A 235 23.09 -5.23 2.44
CA LEU A 235 24.07 -5.39 3.51
C LEU A 235 24.08 -6.84 4.04
N MET A 236 22.90 -7.43 4.27
CA MET A 236 22.75 -8.83 4.71
C MET A 236 22.92 -9.84 3.55
N ARG A 237 23.72 -9.50 2.54
CA ARG A 237 23.88 -10.25 1.29
C ARG A 237 24.48 -11.64 1.52
N ASP A 238 25.43 -11.73 2.45
CA ASP A 238 26.15 -12.97 2.74
C ASP A 238 25.30 -13.92 3.60
N GLU A 239 24.69 -13.43 4.68
CA GLU A 239 23.71 -14.18 5.50
C GLU A 239 22.52 -14.69 4.66
N MET A 240 22.04 -13.90 3.69
CA MET A 240 20.96 -14.37 2.80
C MET A 240 21.40 -15.53 1.89
N ASN A 241 22.68 -15.57 1.52
CA ASN A 241 23.24 -16.60 0.65
C ASN A 241 23.59 -17.86 1.44
N ASP A 242 24.33 -17.70 2.54
CA ASP A 242 24.67 -18.78 3.48
C ASP A 242 24.18 -18.43 4.91
N PRO A 243 22.89 -18.68 5.20
CA PRO A 243 22.32 -18.36 6.49
C PRO A 243 22.74 -19.36 7.57
N VAL A 244 22.88 -18.87 8.80
CA VAL A 244 23.04 -19.72 9.99
C VAL A 244 21.80 -20.63 10.11
N LEU A 245 22.02 -21.94 10.18
CA LEU A 245 20.96 -22.95 10.22
C LEU A 245 20.66 -23.45 11.64
N ILE A 246 20.91 -22.63 12.64
CA ILE A 246 20.67 -22.93 14.05
C ILE A 246 19.94 -21.73 14.66
N ASN A 247 18.82 -21.97 15.33
CA ASN A 247 18.08 -20.96 16.07
C ASN A 247 17.73 -21.51 17.46
N ASN A 248 18.08 -20.78 18.53
CA ASN A 248 17.93 -21.24 19.92
C ASN A 248 18.50 -22.65 20.22
N GLY A 249 19.49 -23.11 19.45
CA GLY A 249 20.08 -24.44 19.53
C GLY A 249 19.48 -25.50 18.60
N GLU A 250 18.31 -25.26 18.00
CA GLU A 250 17.65 -26.20 17.09
C GLU A 250 18.02 -25.95 15.61
N PRO A 251 18.15 -27.01 14.78
CA PRO A 251 18.40 -26.86 13.35
C PRO A 251 17.18 -26.27 12.60
N ILE A 252 17.41 -25.19 11.83
CA ILE A 252 16.37 -24.56 10.98
C ILE A 252 16.66 -24.69 9.49
N SER A 253 15.62 -24.69 8.67
CA SER A 253 15.76 -24.82 7.21
C SER A 253 16.32 -23.54 6.55
N LYS A 254 17.00 -23.68 5.40
CA LYS A 254 17.41 -22.53 4.55
C LYS A 254 16.24 -21.65 4.11
N THR A 255 15.00 -22.15 4.14
CA THR A 255 13.79 -21.36 3.87
C THR A 255 13.37 -20.54 5.09
N GLU A 256 13.43 -21.14 6.28
CA GLU A 256 13.06 -20.50 7.56
C GLU A 256 14.00 -19.35 7.89
N ALA A 257 15.31 -19.56 7.88
CA ALA A 257 16.30 -18.51 8.16
C ALA A 257 16.16 -17.31 7.20
N ARG A 258 15.77 -17.57 5.94
CA ARG A 258 15.50 -16.53 4.94
C ARG A 258 14.16 -15.82 5.14
N MET A 259 13.16 -16.46 5.75
CA MET A 259 11.93 -15.80 6.18
C MET A 259 12.20 -14.87 7.37
N GLN A 260 12.92 -15.36 8.37
CA GLN A 260 13.34 -14.56 9.53
C GLN A 260 14.16 -13.34 9.13
N LEU A 261 15.07 -13.47 8.15
CA LEU A 261 15.78 -12.33 7.57
C LEU A 261 14.84 -11.31 6.91
N LEU A 262 13.79 -11.75 6.21
CA LEU A 262 12.79 -10.84 5.65
C LEU A 262 12.02 -10.12 6.76
N GLU A 263 11.51 -10.85 7.76
CA GLU A 263 10.76 -10.28 8.90
C GLU A 263 11.61 -9.26 9.68
N ARG A 264 12.87 -9.60 9.96
CA ARG A 264 13.85 -8.70 10.56
C ARG A 264 14.14 -7.47 9.70
N ALA A 265 14.16 -7.62 8.37
CA ALA A 265 14.32 -6.49 7.45
C ALA A 265 13.13 -5.52 7.49
N ALA A 266 11.90 -5.98 7.69
CA ALA A 266 10.74 -5.10 7.93
C ALA A 266 10.90 -4.34 9.25
N HIS A 267 11.15 -5.05 10.35
CA HIS A 267 11.29 -4.44 11.69
C HIS A 267 12.44 -3.40 11.75
N VAL A 268 13.61 -3.70 11.17
CA VAL A 268 14.75 -2.76 11.13
C VAL A 268 14.51 -1.56 10.19
N CYS A 269 13.65 -1.69 9.17
CA CYS A 269 13.37 -0.61 8.22
C CYS A 269 12.14 0.25 8.57
N MET A 270 11.19 -0.26 9.37
CA MET A 270 9.94 0.46 9.66
C MET A 270 10.16 1.80 10.38
N PRO A 271 11.04 1.93 11.40
CA PRO A 271 11.33 3.21 12.06
C PRO A 271 11.95 4.28 11.15
N ARG A 272 12.33 3.94 9.91
CA ARG A 272 12.80 4.93 8.92
C ARG A 272 11.64 5.68 8.26
N ILE A 273 10.39 5.20 8.37
CA ILE A 273 9.19 5.88 7.88
C ILE A 273 8.74 6.90 8.91
N THR A 274 9.45 8.03 8.97
CA THR A 274 9.17 9.10 9.94
C THR A 274 7.84 9.81 9.68
N GLN A 275 7.21 10.37 10.72
CA GLN A 275 6.05 11.26 10.66
C GLN A 275 6.19 12.34 9.56
N ARG A 276 7.35 13.03 9.52
CA ARG A 276 7.70 14.04 8.51
C ARG A 276 7.80 13.50 7.07
N MET A 277 7.97 12.19 6.87
CA MET A 277 7.85 11.57 5.56
C MET A 277 6.39 11.33 5.19
N VAL A 278 5.57 10.82 6.11
CA VAL A 278 4.13 10.58 5.87
C VAL A 278 3.41 11.88 5.51
N GLN A 279 3.63 12.95 6.28
CA GLN A 279 3.15 14.32 5.98
C GLN A 279 3.51 14.80 4.55
N LYS A 280 4.73 14.49 4.07
CA LYS A 280 5.15 14.81 2.70
C LYS A 280 4.48 13.94 1.65
N MET A 281 4.18 12.68 1.95
CA MET A 281 3.44 11.80 1.05
C MET A 281 1.97 12.22 0.95
N GLU A 282 1.36 12.69 2.04
CA GLU A 282 0.02 13.30 2.05
C GLU A 282 -0.05 14.58 1.22
N LEU A 283 0.91 15.50 1.41
CA LEU A 283 1.02 16.72 0.60
C LEU A 283 1.30 16.44 -0.90
N HIS A 284 1.84 15.27 -1.22
CA HIS A 284 1.97 14.79 -2.60
C HIS A 284 0.65 14.18 -3.11
N ALA A 285 0.00 13.31 -2.31
CA ALA A 285 -1.27 12.67 -2.64
C ALA A 285 -2.42 13.67 -2.80
N SER A 286 -2.44 14.75 -2.01
CA SER A 286 -3.49 15.77 -2.02
C SER A 286 -3.65 16.45 -3.39
N LYS A 287 -2.59 16.50 -4.20
CA LYS A 287 -2.65 17.01 -5.59
C LYS A 287 -3.55 16.13 -6.46
N PHE A 288 -3.47 14.82 -6.29
CA PHE A 288 -4.32 13.85 -6.97
C PHE A 288 -5.73 13.83 -6.37
N VAL A 289 -5.88 13.91 -5.04
CA VAL A 289 -7.20 14.04 -4.40
C VAL A 289 -7.96 15.26 -4.95
N ASN A 290 -7.30 16.42 -5.05
CA ASN A 290 -7.89 17.61 -5.66
C ASN A 290 -8.19 17.45 -7.16
N ALA A 291 -7.39 16.68 -7.91
CA ALA A 291 -7.68 16.35 -9.32
C ALA A 291 -8.88 15.39 -9.47
N ALA A 292 -9.09 14.49 -8.51
CA ALA A 292 -10.25 13.60 -8.48
C ALA A 292 -11.57 14.37 -8.29
N VAL A 293 -11.62 15.38 -7.41
CA VAL A 293 -12.80 16.26 -7.27
C VAL A 293 -13.16 16.94 -8.59
N ARG A 294 -12.15 17.37 -9.36
CA ARG A 294 -12.33 17.96 -10.70
C ARG A 294 -12.60 16.93 -11.81
N MET A 295 -12.72 15.65 -11.47
CA MET A 295 -12.88 14.51 -12.38
C MET A 295 -11.79 14.43 -13.48
N GLU A 296 -10.60 14.94 -13.19
CA GLU A 296 -9.48 14.94 -14.14
C GLU A 296 -8.97 13.51 -14.40
N ASP A 297 -8.57 13.24 -15.64
CA ASP A 297 -7.90 12.00 -16.01
C ASP A 297 -6.59 11.85 -15.23
N MET A 298 -6.37 10.66 -14.66
CA MET A 298 -5.14 10.36 -13.92
C MET A 298 -4.24 9.40 -14.69
N VAL A 299 -2.96 9.75 -14.72
CA VAL A 299 -1.86 8.93 -15.23
C VAL A 299 -1.06 8.40 -14.04
N TYR A 300 -0.59 7.15 -14.09
CA TYR A 300 0.12 6.56 -12.96
C TYR A 300 1.64 6.78 -13.05
N GLY A 301 2.20 7.60 -12.15
CA GLY A 301 3.64 7.68 -11.93
C GLY A 301 4.40 8.36 -13.06
N ALA A 302 3.96 9.57 -13.40
CA ALA A 302 4.75 10.56 -14.13
C ALA A 302 5.89 11.13 -13.25
#